data_AF-A0AA97GR71-F1
#
_entry.id   AF-A0AA97GR71-F1
#
_cell.length_a   1.000
_cell.length_b   1.000
_cell.length_c   1.000
_cell.angle_alpha   90.00
_cell.angle_beta   90.00
_cell.angle_gamma   90.00
#
_symmetry.space_group_name_H-M   'P 1'
#
loop_
_entity.id
_entity.type
_entity.pdbx_description
1 polymer ?
#
loop_
_entity_poly.entity_id
_entity_poly.type
_entity_poly.pdbx_seq_one_letter_code
_entity_poly.pdbx_strand_id
1 'polypeptide(L)' 'MKAPNKLQNFIYYLTKDAARDSFQEWLEENGISDDEYDEIKEWFKQFDIKPYV' A
#
# COMPACT_ATOMS: atom_id res chain seq x y z
N MET A 1 -6.48 -12.54 9.80
CA MET A 1 -6.34 -11.79 11.08
C MET A 1 -6.72 -10.34 10.81
N LYS A 2 -7.06 -9.51 11.81
CA LYS A 2 -7.25 -8.07 11.58
C LYS A 2 -6.01 -7.31 12.02
N ALA A 3 -5.47 -6.47 11.14
CA ALA A 3 -4.40 -5.56 11.49
C ALA A 3 -4.86 -4.60 12.60
N PRO A 4 -3.93 -4.14 13.47
CA PRO A 4 -4.22 -3.05 14.39
C PRO A 4 -4.70 -1.81 13.62
N ASN A 5 -5.71 -1.10 14.15
CA ASN A 5 -6.27 0.10 13.49
C ASN A 5 -5.20 1.14 13.12
N LYS A 6 -4.14 1.27 13.93
CA LYS A 6 -3.01 2.18 13.64
C LYS A 6 -2.23 1.77 12.39
N LEU A 7 -2.00 0.47 12.19
CA LEU A 7 -1.32 -0.05 11.00
C LEU A 7 -2.20 0.14 9.76
N GLN A 8 -3.49 -0.20 9.86
CA GLN A 8 -4.46 0.06 8.79
C GLN A 8 -4.46 1.53 8.37
N ASN A 9 -4.58 2.44 9.33
CA ASN A 9 -4.57 3.88 9.05
C ASN A 9 -3.24 4.34 8.44
N PHE A 10 -2.12 3.83 8.94
CA PHE A 10 -0.79 4.16 8.41
C PHE A 10 -0.67 3.78 6.93
N ILE A 11 -1.00 2.54 6.55
CA ILE A 11 -0.94 2.08 5.16
C ILE A 11 -1.90 2.87 4.26
N TYR A 12 -3.12 3.13 4.74
CA TYR A 12 -4.09 3.93 3.99
C TYR A 12 -3.57 5.35 3.71
N TYR A 13 -3.01 6.03 4.72
CA TYR A 13 -2.48 7.38 4.53
C TYR A 13 -1.19 7.41 3.72
N LEU A 14 -0.32 6.41 3.87
CA LEU A 14 0.90 6.29 3.07
C LEU A 14 0.56 6.16 1.58
N THR A 15 -0.33 5.23 1.24
CA THR A 15 -0.76 5.01 -0.16
C THR A 15 -1.57 6.18 -0.71
N LYS A 16 -2.32 6.89 0.14
CA LYS A 16 -2.99 8.14 -0.24
C LYS A 16 -2.00 9.27 -0.52
N ASP A 17 -0.94 9.40 0.27
CA ASP A 17 0.09 10.42 0.09
C ASP A 17 0.92 10.13 -1.16
N ALA A 18 1.32 8.87 -1.36
CA ALA A 18 1.97 8.40 -2.58
C ALA A 18 1.12 8.66 -3.84
N ALA A 19 -0.21 8.51 -3.74
CA ALA A 19 -1.12 8.78 -4.84
C ALA A 19 -1.40 10.28 -5.11
N ARG A 20 -0.87 11.19 -4.29
CA ARG A 20 -1.12 12.63 -4.42
C ARG A 20 -0.52 13.20 -5.70
N ASP A 21 0.68 12.78 -6.05
CA ASP A 21 1.39 13.21 -7.25
C ASP A 21 1.29 12.12 -8.33
N SER A 22 1.88 10.95 -8.07
CA SER A 22 1.72 9.75 -8.91
C SER A 22 2.11 8.52 -8.12
N PHE A 23 1.16 7.61 -7.90
CA PHE A 23 1.44 6.38 -7.17
C PHE A 23 2.46 5.50 -7.91
N GLN A 24 2.40 5.46 -9.24
CA GLN A 24 3.32 4.68 -10.06
C GLN A 24 4.75 5.24 -9.99
N GLU A 25 4.91 6.56 -10.11
CA GLU A 25 6.25 7.19 -9.96
C GLU A 25 6.79 6.95 -8.54
N TRP A 26 5.94 7.02 -7.52
CA TRP A 26 6.33 6.70 -6.15
C TRP A 26 6.81 5.25 -6.00
N LEU A 27 6.14 4.28 -6.63
CA LEU A 27 6.61 2.88 -6.65
C LEU A 27 7.97 2.76 -7.35
N GLU A 28 8.12 3.37 -8.53
CA GLU A 28 9.37 3.37 -9.30
C GLU A 28 10.54 4.00 -8.51
N GLU A 29 10.33 5.13 -7.84
CA GLU A 29 11.32 5.78 -6.97
C GLU A 29 11.73 4.92 -5.78
N ASN A 30 10.81 4.09 -5.27
CA ASN A 30 11.08 3.13 -4.21
C ASN A 30 11.60 1.79 -4.72
N GLY A 31 11.80 1.64 -6.05
CA GLY A 31 12.28 0.43 -6.67
C GLY A 31 11.31 -0.74 -6.58
N ILE A 32 10.01 -0.46 -6.57
CA ILE A 32 8.93 -1.45 -6.50
C ILE A 32 8.26 -1.51 -7.86
N SER A 33 8.29 -2.67 -8.50
CA SER A 33 7.53 -2.92 -9.73
C SER A 33 6.04 -3.14 -9.44
N ASP A 34 5.21 -3.03 -10.48
CA ASP A 34 3.77 -3.31 -10.38
C ASP A 34 3.49 -4.73 -9.86
N ASP A 35 4.25 -5.72 -10.35
CA ASP A 35 4.13 -7.13 -9.93
C ASP A 35 4.46 -7.29 -8.43
N GLU A 36 5.54 -6.66 -7.95
CA GLU A 36 5.91 -6.68 -6.53
C GLU A 36 4.85 -5.98 -5.67
N TYR A 37 4.27 -4.89 -6.15
CA TYR A 37 3.19 -4.22 -5.43
C TYR A 37 1.91 -5.06 -5.37
N ASP A 38 1.60 -5.82 -6.42
CA ASP A 38 0.50 -6.78 -6.41
C ASP A 38 0.73 -7.90 -5.39
N GLU A 39 1.97 -8.41 -5.25
CA GLU A 39 2.31 -9.37 -4.19
C GLU A 39 2.11 -8.76 -2.78
N ILE A 40 2.51 -7.50 -2.59
CA ILE A 40 2.30 -6.76 -1.33
C ILE A 40 0.80 -6.63 -1.02
N LYS A 41 -0.02 -6.31 -2.02
CA LYS A 41 -1.48 -6.23 -1.88
C LYS A 41 -2.10 -7.57 -1.51
N GLU A 42 -1.66 -8.67 -2.11
CA GLU A 42 -2.13 -10.00 -1.73
C GLU A 42 -1.76 -10.33 -0.27
N TRP A 43 -0.57 -9.94 0.18
CA TRP A 43 -0.17 -10.09 1.57
C TRP A 43 -1.06 -9.28 2.53
N PHE A 44 -1.40 -8.04 2.17
CA PHE A 44 -2.31 -7.19 2.96
C PHE A 44 -3.69 -7.83 3.21
N LYS A 45 -4.22 -8.61 2.27
CA LYS A 45 -5.51 -9.29 2.43
C LYS A 45 -5.53 -10.27 3.61
N GLN A 46 -4.39 -10.88 3.96
CA GLN A 46 -4.29 -11.80 5.10
C GLN A 46 -4.61 -11.10 6.44
N PHE A 47 -4.41 -9.79 6.48
CA PHE A 47 -4.59 -8.92 7.64
C PHE A 47 -5.80 -7.99 7.54
N ASP A 48 -6.64 -8.14 6.50
CA ASP A 48 -7.74 -7.21 6.19
C ASP A 48 -7.25 -5.76 6.08
N ILE A 49 -6.02 -5.57 5.56
CA ILE A 49 -5.45 -4.24 5.31
C ILE A 49 -5.99 -3.71 3.98
N LYS A 50 -6.44 -2.46 3.97
CA LYS A 50 -7.03 -1.79 2.81
C LYS A 50 -6.24 -0.52 2.45
N PRO A 51 -5.33 -0.57 1.48
CA PRO A 51 -4.68 0.63 0.94
C PRO A 51 -5.69 1.55 0.23
N TYR A 52 -5.28 2.77 -0.09
CA TYR A 52 -6.10 3.75 -0.81
C TYR A 52 -6.21 3.45 -2.31
N VAL A 53 -5.11 2.99 -2.92
CA VAL A 53 -5.00 2.58 -4.32
C VAL A 53 -5.15 1.08 -4.52
#